data_AF-A0A258CQ52-F1
#
_entry.id   AF-A0A258CQ52-F1
#
_cell.length_a   1.000
_cell.length_b   1.000
_cell.length_c   1.000
_cell.angle_alpha   90.00
_cell.angle_beta   90.00
_cell.angle_gamma   90.00
#
_symmetry.space_group_name_H-M   'P 1'
#
loop_
_entity.id
_entity.type
_entity.pdbx_description
1 polymer ?
#
loop_
_entity_poly.entity_id
_entity_poly.type
_entity_poly.pdbx_seq_one_letter_code
_entity_poly.pdbx_strand_id
1 'polypeptide(L)'
;KIAKEVFEHMWAGEGRPAEIVEKRGLVQINDTGAIEKAIDDLIAANPDKAEAVKDKPQALGWFVGQVMKATGGKANPGTVNELLRKKLGVE
;
A
#
# COMPACT_ATOMS: atom_id res chain seq x y z
N LYS A 1 -2.55 7.98 7.45
CA LYS A 1 -1.11 8.36 7.44
C LYS A 1 -0.91 9.66 6.65
N ILE A 2 -1.29 9.70 5.37
CA ILE A 2 -1.20 10.90 4.50
C ILE A 2 -1.90 12.14 5.11
N ALA A 3 -3.12 12.01 5.63
CA ALA A 3 -3.82 13.15 6.23
C ALA A 3 -3.08 13.81 7.41
N LYS A 4 -2.34 13.02 8.20
CA LYS A 4 -1.54 13.54 9.32
C LYS A 4 -0.31 14.31 8.83
N GLU A 5 0.36 13.77 7.81
CA GLU A 5 1.52 14.41 7.18
C GLU A 5 1.12 15.71 6.46
N VAL A 6 -0.02 15.71 5.74
CA VAL A 6 -0.58 16.93 5.14
C VAL A 6 -0.89 17.98 6.22
N PHE A 7 -1.49 17.57 7.34
CA PHE A 7 -1.78 18.48 8.44
C PHE A 7 -0.52 19.08 9.08
N GLU A 8 0.54 18.28 9.27
CA GLU A 8 1.83 18.77 9.77
C GLU A 8 2.46 19.82 8.82
N HIS A 9 2.38 19.60 7.51
CA HIS A 9 2.84 20.57 6.52
C HIS A 9 1.97 21.83 6.44
N MET A 10 0.64 21.69 6.61
CA MET A 10 -0.25 22.84 6.72
C MET A 10 0.11 23.69 7.95
N TRP A 11 0.37 23.03 9.07
CA TRP A 11 0.77 23.67 10.32
C TRP A 11 2.12 24.39 10.18
N ALA A 12 3.03 23.85 9.38
CA ALA A 12 4.31 24.48 9.03
C ALA A 12 4.16 25.65 8.02
N GLY A 13 2.94 25.97 7.57
CA GLY A 13 2.68 27.08 6.64
C GLY A 13 3.00 26.76 5.18
N GLU A 14 3.12 25.49 4.79
CA GLU A 14 3.52 25.09 3.43
C GLU A 14 2.45 25.27 2.36
N GLY A 15 1.27 25.75 2.75
CA GLY A 15 0.16 26.10 1.86
C GLY A 15 -1.13 25.35 2.17
N ARG A 16 -2.05 25.34 1.20
CA ARG A 16 -3.33 24.64 1.33
C ARG A 16 -3.12 23.14 1.18
N PRO A 17 -3.99 22.30 1.78
CA PRO A 17 -3.83 20.85 1.76
C PRO A 17 -3.68 20.27 0.35
N ALA A 18 -4.43 20.77 -0.62
CA ALA A 18 -4.31 20.34 -2.02
C ALA A 18 -2.92 20.61 -2.62
N GLU A 19 -2.36 21.79 -2.35
CA GLU A 19 -1.04 22.20 -2.85
C GLU A 19 0.07 21.35 -2.21
N ILE A 20 -0.07 21.02 -0.93
CA ILE A 20 0.85 20.14 -0.20
C ILE A 20 0.80 18.73 -0.78
N VAL A 21 -0.39 18.20 -1.06
CA VAL A 21 -0.56 16.86 -1.65
C VAL A 21 0.11 16.76 -3.02
N GLU A 22 -0.04 17.77 -3.87
CA GLU A 22 0.67 17.82 -5.16
C GLU A 22 2.18 17.99 -4.99
N LYS A 23 2.63 19.01 -4.23
CA LYS A 23 4.06 19.32 -4.05
C LYS A 23 4.85 18.16 -3.45
N ARG A 24 4.25 17.43 -2.50
CA ARG A 24 4.88 16.33 -1.78
C ARG A 24 4.61 14.97 -2.45
N GLY A 25 3.84 14.95 -3.54
CA GLY A 25 3.51 13.72 -4.27
C GLY A 25 2.72 12.72 -3.42
N LEU A 26 1.91 13.21 -2.48
CA LEU A 26 1.10 12.43 -1.54
C LEU A 26 -0.23 11.97 -2.14
N VAL A 27 -0.36 12.06 -3.46
CA VAL A 27 -1.51 11.56 -4.21
C VAL A 27 -1.57 10.04 -4.00
N GLN A 28 -2.72 9.57 -3.52
CA GLN A 28 -2.97 8.14 -3.45
C GLN A 28 -3.00 7.56 -4.86
N ILE A 29 -2.22 6.51 -5.08
CA ILE A 29 -2.29 5.74 -6.31
C ILE A 29 -3.49 4.81 -6.17
N ASN A 30 -4.55 5.12 -6.91
CA ASN A 30 -5.72 4.24 -7.07
C ASN A 30 -5.60 3.35 -8.31
N ASP A 31 -4.46 3.40 -9.02
CA ASP A 31 -4.19 2.49 -10.13
C ASP A 31 -3.99 1.07 -9.58
N THR A 32 -5.10 0.33 -9.56
CA THR A 32 -5.15 -1.05 -9.11
C THR A 32 -4.26 -1.95 -9.96
N GLY A 33 -4.04 -1.64 -11.25
CA GLY A 33 -3.19 -2.44 -12.12
C GLY A 33 -1.72 -2.40 -11.69
N ALA A 34 -1.21 -1.22 -11.32
CA ALA A 34 0.15 -1.09 -10.78
C ALA A 34 0.31 -1.82 -9.43
N ILE A 35 -0.72 -1.77 -8.58
CA ILE A 35 -0.73 -2.46 -7.28
C ILE A 35 -0.78 -3.98 -7.47
N GLU A 36 -1.64 -4.47 -8.37
CA GLU A 36 -1.75 -5.90 -8.67
C GLU A 36 -0.44 -6.47 -9.21
N LYS A 37 0.24 -5.74 -10.11
CA LYS A 37 1.53 -6.15 -10.63
C LYS A 37 2.59 -6.24 -9.52
N ALA A 38 2.65 -5.24 -8.64
CA ALA A 38 3.57 -5.27 -7.50
C ALA A 38 3.28 -6.43 -6.55
N ILE A 39 2.01 -6.79 -6.36
CA ILE A 39 1.60 -7.97 -5.58
C ILE A 39 2.07 -9.25 -6.28
N ASP A 40 1.85 -9.40 -7.58
CA ASP A 40 2.28 -10.57 -8.35
C ASP A 40 3.80 -10.77 -8.28
N ASP A 41 4.57 -9.70 -8.46
CA ASP A 41 6.03 -9.73 -8.36
C ASP A 41 6.48 -10.15 -6.94
N LEU A 42 5.80 -9.68 -5.90
CA LEU A 42 6.08 -10.04 -4.51
C LEU A 42 5.77 -11.50 -4.19
N ILE A 43 4.65 -12.01 -4.70
CA ILE A 43 4.23 -13.40 -4.56
C ILE A 43 5.22 -14.31 -5.30
N ALA A 44 5.56 -13.97 -6.55
CA ALA A 44 6.54 -14.71 -7.35
C ALA A 44 7.93 -14.73 -6.71
N ALA A 45 8.33 -13.64 -6.04
CA ALA A 45 9.59 -13.57 -5.31
C ALA A 45 9.57 -14.27 -3.94
N ASN A 46 8.39 -14.59 -3.38
CA ASN A 46 8.23 -15.21 -2.06
C ASN A 46 7.14 -16.29 -2.06
N PRO A 47 7.28 -17.35 -2.88
CA PRO A 47 6.26 -18.38 -3.02
C PRO A 47 5.98 -19.10 -1.69
N ASP A 48 7.02 -19.39 -0.89
CA ASP A 48 6.88 -20.08 0.40
C ASP A 48 6.03 -19.28 1.39
N LYS A 49 6.17 -17.95 1.36
CA LYS A 49 5.37 -17.05 2.20
C LYS A 49 3.96 -16.93 1.68
N ALA A 50 3.77 -16.89 0.36
CA ALA A 50 2.47 -16.83 -0.26
C ALA A 50 1.61 -18.06 0.11
N GLU A 51 2.20 -19.25 0.12
CA GLU A 51 1.52 -20.45 0.63
C GLU A 51 1.25 -20.35 2.13
N ALA A 52 2.23 -19.92 2.92
CA ALA A 52 2.08 -19.79 4.37
C ALA A 52 0.99 -18.78 4.80
N VAL A 53 0.58 -17.85 3.93
CA VAL A 53 -0.50 -16.89 4.23
C VAL A 53 -1.84 -17.59 4.45
N LYS A 54 -2.06 -18.77 3.83
CA LYS A 54 -3.28 -19.56 4.02
C LYS A 54 -3.43 -20.08 5.45
N ASP A 55 -2.31 -20.46 6.07
CA ASP A 55 -2.27 -20.99 7.44
C ASP A 55 -1.94 -19.93 8.50
N LYS A 56 -1.29 -18.82 8.08
CA LYS A 56 -0.80 -17.77 8.99
C LYS A 56 -1.30 -16.39 8.58
N PRO A 57 -2.33 -15.86 9.25
CA PRO A 57 -2.84 -14.51 9.03
C PRO A 57 -1.78 -13.41 9.16
N GLN A 58 -0.75 -13.64 9.98
CA GLN A 58 0.37 -12.71 10.17
C GLN A 58 1.21 -12.50 8.90
N ALA A 59 1.30 -13.51 8.03
CA ALA A 59 2.05 -13.41 6.78
C ALA A 59 1.38 -12.44 5.78
N LEU A 60 0.05 -12.33 5.80
CA LEU A 60 -0.69 -11.35 5.00
C LEU A 60 -0.26 -9.91 5.33
N GLY A 61 -0.16 -9.59 6.63
CA GLY A 61 0.27 -8.27 7.10
C GLY A 61 1.69 -7.91 6.65
N TRP A 62 2.57 -8.90 6.52
CA TRP A 62 3.91 -8.69 5.97
C TRP A 62 3.85 -8.31 4.48
N PHE A 63 3.03 -9.00 3.67
CA PHE A 63 2.83 -8.66 2.26
C PHE A 63 2.24 -7.26 2.08
N VAL A 64 1.23 -6.89 2.89
CA VAL A 64 0.67 -5.53 2.89
C VAL A 64 1.78 -4.51 3.12
N GLY A 65 2.66 -4.75 4.11
CA GLY A 65 3.82 -3.92 4.37
C GLY A 65 4.79 -3.81 3.20
N GLN A 66 5.08 -4.92 2.50
CA GLN A 66 5.96 -4.92 1.34
C GLN A 66 5.35 -4.16 0.15
N VAL A 67 4.06 -4.35 -0.14
CA VAL A 67 3.36 -3.63 -1.22
C VAL A 67 3.29 -2.13 -0.91
N MET A 68 2.99 -1.78 0.35
CA MET A 68 3.03 -0.39 0.79
C MET A 68 4.42 0.23 0.62
N LYS A 69 5.49 -0.53 0.86
CA LYS A 69 6.86 -0.07 0.64
C LYS A 69 7.18 0.09 -0.86
N ALA A 70 6.80 -0.88 -1.69
CA ALA A 70 7.00 -0.86 -3.14
C ALA A 70 6.27 0.32 -3.81
N THR A 71 5.09 0.68 -3.30
CA THR A 71 4.29 1.82 -3.79
C THR A 71 4.68 3.16 -3.14
N GLY A 72 5.72 3.19 -2.31
CA GLY A 72 6.17 4.41 -1.62
C GLY A 72 5.15 4.95 -0.61
N GLY A 73 4.28 4.09 -0.07
CA GLY A 73 3.21 4.45 0.86
C GLY A 73 2.01 5.13 0.21
N LYS A 74 1.97 5.18 -1.13
CA LYS A 74 0.91 5.86 -1.89
C LYS A 74 -0.29 4.95 -2.18
N ALA A 75 -0.14 3.64 -2.07
CA ALA A 75 -1.27 2.73 -2.21
C ALA A 75 -2.22 2.80 -1.01
N ASN A 76 -3.50 2.52 -1.25
CA ASN A 76 -4.48 2.38 -0.18
C ASN A 76 -4.31 1.02 0.52
N PRO A 77 -4.07 0.97 1.84
CA PRO A 77 -3.84 -0.28 2.56
C PRO A 77 -5.08 -1.21 2.56
N GLY A 78 -6.29 -0.66 2.50
CA GLY A 78 -7.52 -1.43 2.36
C GLY A 78 -7.56 -2.17 1.02
N THR A 79 -7.35 -1.43 -0.08
CA THR A 79 -7.30 -1.99 -1.44
C THR A 79 -6.18 -3.02 -1.59
N VAL A 80 -4.99 -2.73 -1.06
CA VAL A 80 -3.86 -3.68 -1.08
C VAL A 80 -4.22 -4.99 -0.35
N ASN A 81 -4.85 -4.88 0.82
CA ASN A 81 -5.26 -6.04 1.61
C ASN A 81 -6.33 -6.88 0.90
N GLU A 82 -7.34 -6.24 0.30
CA GLU A 82 -8.35 -6.94 -0.52
C GLU A 82 -7.74 -7.66 -1.73
N LEU A 83 -6.85 -6.98 -2.47
CA LEU A 83 -6.18 -7.56 -3.64
C LEU A 83 -5.28 -8.74 -3.26
N LEU A 84 -4.53 -8.62 -2.16
CA LEU A 84 -3.70 -9.71 -1.64
C LEU A 84 -4.53 -10.92 -1.25
N ARG A 85 -5.61 -10.71 -0.49
CA ARG A 85 -6.58 -11.76 -0.11
C ARG A 85 -7.13 -12.49 -1.33
N LYS A 86 -7.56 -11.73 -2.33
CA LYS A 86 -8.07 -12.26 -3.60
C LYS A 86 -7.02 -13.08 -4.37
N LYS A 87 -5.78 -12.60 -4.48
CA LYS A 87 -4.70 -13.31 -5.21
C LYS A 87 -4.16 -14.53 -4.47
N LEU A 88 -4.10 -14.48 -3.15
CA LEU A 88 -3.60 -15.57 -2.30
C LEU A 88 -4.69 -16.61 -1.95
N GLY A 89 -5.95 -16.31 -2.29
CA GLY A 89 -7.10 -17.20 -2.05
C GLY A 89 -7.46 -17.31 -0.58
N VAL A 90 -7.40 -16.19 0.15
CA VAL A 90 -7.67 -16.12 1.59
C VAL A 90 -8.79 -15.10 1.82
N GLU A 91 -9.96 -15.56 2.26
CA GLU A 91 -11.12 -14.71 2.58
C GLU A 91 -10.96 -13.94 3.89
#